data_AF-A0A535T2L1-F1
#
_entry.id   AF-A0A535T2L1-F1
#
_cell.length_a   1.000
_cell.length_b   1.000
_cell.length_c   1.000
_cell.angle_alpha   90.00
_cell.angle_beta   90.00
_cell.angle_gamma   90.00
#
_symmetry.space_group_name_H-M   'P 1'
#
loop_
_entity.id
_entity.type
_entity.pdbx_description
1 polymer ?
#
loop_
_entity_poly.entity_id
_entity_poly.type
_entity_poly.pdbx_seq_one_letter_code
_entity_poly.pdbx_strand_id
1 'polypeptide(L)'
;MAQIPPRTCPQCHAPVLAGQRFCRNCGANADSGIGRPPAPALDGVGYAQYPNMPVQQPTPQPVSHPGYPAQVSQGFSQVQQGYQQPPAFAQSQKGSTKNAPRRIGGDMRKTSLIKVALFAIALFANINYLLFILNPAHADNLGFFIMTGIADTIAIVIFVSTWATALYFELSKARYYREIAELRQKGSYLLRRKVAVLVTVVNEDLSIVRNTLESAKALIGEKEIYLLDDGRKPATQALAAQLGVRYITRENNAFFKAGNLNNALRHHVAEDFVLVVDADFALHPDFIQRTLPLFHDPRIAAVQTPQVYSNEETIFAKGSKYFQNLFYTYLQPGKHLLNSAFCVGTNVIFRKKALAEVGGIAELEHSEDIFTTINLLEHGYRVSFLNEQLAVGLSPTSLISFYTQQYRWARGGLLMLLKHNT
;
A
#
# COMPACT_ATOMS: atom_id res chain seq x y z
N MET A 1 -20.59 31.42 -29.79
CA MET A 1 -20.37 29.96 -29.66
C MET A 1 -20.00 29.42 -31.04
N ALA A 2 -18.71 29.20 -31.32
CA ALA A 2 -18.29 28.60 -32.59
C ALA A 2 -18.54 27.08 -32.51
N GLN A 3 -19.39 26.55 -33.40
CA GLN A 3 -19.63 25.11 -33.49
C GLN A 3 -18.36 24.45 -34.03
N ILE A 4 -17.74 23.60 -33.21
CA ILE A 4 -16.60 22.78 -33.62
C ILE A 4 -17.13 21.74 -34.62
N PRO A 5 -16.53 21.60 -35.82
CA PRO A 5 -17.00 20.63 -36.80
C PRO A 5 -16.91 19.20 -36.25
N PRO A 6 -17.86 18.32 -36.59
CA PRO A 6 -17.87 16.94 -36.10
C PRO A 6 -16.64 16.19 -36.61
N ARG A 7 -15.92 15.52 -35.69
CA ARG A 7 -14.78 14.64 -36.03
C ARG A 7 -15.26 13.46 -36.87
N THR A 8 -14.50 13.07 -37.88
CA THR A 8 -14.73 11.85 -38.68
C THR A 8 -13.57 10.88 -38.50
N CYS A 9 -13.86 9.57 -38.62
CA CYS A 9 -12.86 8.52 -38.50
C CYS A 9 -11.85 8.61 -39.66
N PRO A 10 -10.53 8.55 -39.41
CA PRO A 10 -9.53 8.64 -40.48
C PRO A 10 -9.50 7.39 -41.39
N GLN A 11 -10.09 6.27 -40.96
CA GLN A 11 -10.07 5.01 -41.70
C GLN A 11 -11.34 4.75 -42.52
N CYS A 12 -12.52 5.13 -42.01
CA CYS A 12 -13.80 4.86 -42.69
C CYS A 12 -14.69 6.10 -42.87
N HIS A 13 -14.21 7.28 -42.48
CA HIS A 13 -14.89 8.57 -42.59
C HIS A 13 -16.25 8.68 -41.89
N ALA A 14 -16.66 7.68 -41.11
CA ALA A 14 -17.86 7.75 -40.27
C ALA A 14 -17.72 8.83 -39.19
N PRO A 15 -18.80 9.55 -38.84
CA PRO A 15 -18.78 10.55 -37.76
C PRO A 15 -18.46 9.90 -36.40
N VAL A 16 -17.63 10.58 -35.60
CA VAL A 16 -17.19 10.15 -34.28
C VAL A 16 -17.76 11.10 -33.24
N LEU A 17 -18.48 10.56 -32.25
CA LEU A 17 -19.05 11.35 -31.16
C LEU A 17 -17.95 11.95 -30.28
N ALA A 18 -18.20 13.14 -29.73
CA ALA A 18 -17.27 13.78 -28.81
C ALA A 18 -16.97 12.86 -27.61
N GLY A 19 -15.68 12.63 -27.31
CA GLY A 19 -15.24 11.72 -26.24
C GLY A 19 -15.03 10.26 -26.64
N GLN A 20 -15.36 9.84 -27.87
CA GLN A 20 -15.06 8.48 -28.34
C GLN A 20 -13.64 8.34 -28.89
N ARG A 21 -12.89 7.41 -28.29
CA ARG A 21 -11.50 7.09 -28.69
C ARG A 21 -11.42 6.12 -29.87
N PHE A 22 -12.41 5.25 -30.04
CA PHE A 22 -12.47 4.24 -31.10
C PHE A 22 -13.75 4.40 -31.93
N CYS A 23 -13.60 4.29 -33.25
CA CYS A 23 -14.72 4.32 -34.18
C CYS A 23 -15.61 3.09 -33.98
N ARG A 24 -16.90 3.29 -33.74
CA ARG A 24 -17.87 2.18 -33.58
C ARG A 24 -18.08 1.36 -34.85
N ASN A 25 -17.76 1.92 -36.02
CA ASN A 25 -18.00 1.24 -37.30
C ASN A 25 -16.85 0.28 -37.68
N CYS A 26 -15.59 0.68 -37.46
CA CYS A 26 -14.43 -0.11 -37.89
C CYS A 26 -13.41 -0.42 -36.78
N GLY A 27 -13.63 0.05 -35.55
CA GLY A 27 -12.72 -0.17 -34.41
C GLY A 27 -11.43 0.68 -34.44
N ALA A 28 -11.21 1.48 -35.49
CA ALA A 28 -10.01 2.30 -35.61
C ALA A 28 -9.92 3.39 -34.53
N ASN A 29 -8.71 3.68 -34.04
CA ASN A 29 -8.48 4.81 -33.16
C ASN A 29 -8.77 6.13 -33.92
N ALA A 30 -9.68 6.94 -33.38
CA ALA A 30 -10.11 8.20 -33.99
C ALA A 30 -9.19 9.39 -33.64
N ASP A 31 -8.19 9.19 -32.77
CA ASP A 31 -7.19 10.19 -32.42
C ASP A 31 -6.01 10.15 -33.42
N SER A 32 -6.21 10.65 -34.63
CA SER A 32 -5.10 10.93 -35.55
C SER A 32 -4.56 12.34 -35.30
N GLY A 33 -3.40 12.47 -34.62
CA GLY A 33 -2.58 13.70 -34.75
C GLY A 33 -2.00 14.37 -33.51
N ILE A 34 -1.58 13.67 -32.45
CA ILE A 34 -0.60 14.24 -31.50
C ILE A 34 0.68 13.42 -31.59
N GLY A 35 1.58 13.82 -32.49
CA GLY A 35 2.93 13.29 -32.55
C GLY A 35 3.66 13.54 -31.24
N ARG A 36 4.47 12.56 -30.79
CA ARG A 36 5.45 12.76 -29.72
C ARG A 36 6.33 13.96 -30.11
N PRO A 37 6.51 15.00 -29.27
CA PRO A 37 7.61 15.92 -29.49
C PRO A 37 8.92 15.13 -29.39
N PRO A 38 9.89 15.35 -30.31
CA PRO A 38 11.22 14.78 -30.15
C PRO A 38 11.83 15.30 -28.83
N ALA A 39 12.59 14.44 -28.15
CA ALA A 39 13.31 14.83 -26.95
C ALA A 39 14.23 16.03 -27.27
N PRO A 40 14.31 17.05 -26.41
CA PRO A 40 15.28 18.12 -26.61
C PRO A 40 16.68 17.54 -26.63
N ALA A 41 17.48 17.94 -27.61
CA ALA A 41 18.91 17.68 -27.60
C ALA A 41 19.52 18.25 -26.31
N LEU A 42 20.33 17.44 -25.64
CA LEU A 42 21.07 17.86 -24.45
C LEU A 42 22.18 18.81 -24.89
N ASP A 43 21.87 20.11 -24.95
CA ASP A 43 22.89 21.14 -25.04
C ASP A 43 23.64 21.19 -23.71
N GLY A 44 24.95 20.99 -23.81
CA GLY A 44 25.86 20.92 -22.68
C GLY A 44 25.89 22.24 -21.91
N VAL A 45 25.28 22.25 -20.73
CA VAL A 45 25.55 23.25 -19.69
C VAL A 45 25.78 22.48 -18.39
N GLY A 46 27.00 22.60 -17.87
CA GLY A 46 27.49 21.84 -16.73
C GLY A 46 26.61 21.98 -15.49
N TYR A 47 26.19 20.85 -14.93
CA TYR A 47 25.59 20.81 -13.60
C TYR A 47 26.63 21.23 -12.56
N ALA A 48 26.37 22.34 -11.89
CA ALA A 48 27.07 22.72 -10.67
C ALA A 48 26.95 21.56 -9.66
N GLN A 49 28.10 21.06 -9.21
CA GLN A 49 28.17 20.07 -8.14
C GLN A 49 27.59 20.69 -6.86
N TYR A 50 26.46 20.17 -6.39
CA TYR A 50 26.00 20.47 -5.04
C TYR A 50 27.00 19.88 -4.03
N PRO A 51 27.38 20.62 -2.98
CA PRO A 51 28.32 20.14 -1.98
C PRO A 51 27.76 18.91 -1.28
N ASN A 52 28.56 17.85 -1.20
CA ASN A 52 28.31 16.69 -0.35
C ASN A 52 28.21 17.16 1.10
N MET A 53 27.00 17.40 1.61
CA MET A 53 26.80 17.55 3.04
C MET A 53 26.80 16.15 3.68
N PRO A 54 27.71 15.87 4.61
CA PRO A 54 27.70 14.61 5.34
C PRO A 54 26.42 14.55 6.19
N VAL A 55 25.54 13.59 5.87
CA VAL A 55 24.47 13.19 6.78
C VAL A 55 25.12 12.44 7.94
N GLN A 56 25.49 13.17 8.99
CA GLN A 56 25.75 12.55 10.28
C GLN A 56 24.44 11.96 10.77
N GLN A 57 24.34 10.63 10.81
CA GLN A 57 23.31 9.95 11.58
C GLN A 57 23.53 10.34 13.05
N PRO A 58 22.58 11.01 13.72
CA PRO A 58 22.69 11.21 15.15
C PRO A 58 22.65 9.83 15.82
N THR A 59 23.63 9.56 16.68
CA THR A 59 23.59 8.40 17.57
C THR A 59 22.26 8.45 18.35
N PRO A 60 21.47 7.37 18.42
CA PRO A 60 20.23 7.38 19.17
C PRO A 60 20.55 7.69 20.64
N GLN A 61 20.16 8.87 21.12
CA GLN A 61 20.15 9.13 22.55
C GLN A 61 18.84 8.58 23.12
N PRO A 62 18.90 7.76 24.19
CA PRO A 62 17.70 7.27 24.85
C PRO A 62 17.02 8.45 25.56
N VAL A 63 15.94 8.96 24.98
CA VAL A 63 15.09 9.96 25.64
C VAL A 63 14.10 9.22 26.53
N SER A 64 14.38 9.14 27.83
CA SER A 64 13.43 8.65 28.83
C SER A 64 12.47 9.79 29.21
N HIS A 65 11.20 9.69 28.82
CA HIS A 65 10.15 10.58 29.32
C HIS A 65 9.42 9.92 30.51
N PRO A 66 9.33 10.58 31.68
CA PRO A 66 8.63 10.03 32.84
C PRO A 66 7.11 10.14 32.63
N GLY A 67 6.44 9.00 32.49
CA GLY A 67 4.98 8.90 32.32
C GLY A 67 4.47 7.69 31.50
N TYR A 68 5.36 6.89 30.92
CA TYR A 68 5.02 5.73 30.08
C TYR A 68 4.89 4.41 30.86
N PRO A 69 3.93 3.53 30.56
CA PRO A 69 4.13 2.09 30.68
C PRO A 69 5.12 1.64 29.59
N ALA A 70 6.15 0.89 29.98
CA ALA A 70 7.32 0.55 29.17
C ALA A 70 7.08 -0.27 27.87
N GLN A 71 5.84 -0.56 27.47
CA GLN A 71 5.55 -1.60 26.48
C GLN A 71 5.56 -1.15 25.01
N VAL A 72 5.23 0.11 24.67
CA VAL A 72 5.12 0.54 23.25
C VAL A 72 6.47 1.02 22.68
N SER A 73 7.28 1.72 23.48
CA SER A 73 8.65 2.11 23.11
C SER A 73 9.59 0.91 22.93
N GLN A 74 9.28 -0.21 23.58
CA GLN A 74 9.97 -1.50 23.39
C GLN A 74 9.61 -2.17 22.05
N GLY A 75 8.41 -1.95 21.51
CA GLY A 75 7.98 -2.51 20.23
C GLY A 75 8.84 -2.02 19.05
N PHE A 76 9.15 -0.72 18.99
CA PHE A 76 10.03 -0.18 17.94
C PHE A 76 11.47 -0.66 18.05
N SER A 77 12.00 -0.78 19.28
CA SER A 77 13.37 -1.24 19.52
C SER A 77 13.53 -2.76 19.33
N GLN A 78 12.50 -3.57 19.65
CA GLN A 78 12.49 -5.02 19.37
C GLN A 78 12.26 -5.33 17.88
N VAL A 79 11.44 -4.56 17.17
CA VAL A 79 11.26 -4.70 15.71
C VAL A 79 12.54 -4.32 14.96
N GLN A 80 13.31 -3.32 15.44
CA GLN A 80 14.64 -2.99 14.90
C GLN A 80 15.67 -4.09 15.13
N GLN A 81 15.62 -4.84 16.25
CA GLN A 81 16.60 -5.90 16.56
C GLN A 81 16.54 -7.09 15.59
N GLY A 82 15.40 -7.34 14.94
CA GLY A 82 15.22 -8.36 13.89
C GLY A 82 15.31 -7.84 12.46
N TYR A 83 15.41 -6.52 12.28
CA TYR A 83 15.44 -5.88 10.96
C TYR A 83 16.87 -5.88 10.40
N GLN A 84 17.16 -6.79 9.47
CA GLN A 84 18.27 -6.57 8.56
C GLN A 84 17.92 -5.37 7.67
N GLN A 85 18.63 -4.26 7.86
CA GLN A 85 18.61 -3.19 6.87
C GLN A 85 18.85 -3.82 5.49
N PRO A 86 18.07 -3.46 4.45
CA PRO A 86 18.46 -3.81 3.09
C PRO A 86 19.91 -3.33 2.89
N PRO A 87 20.76 -4.11 2.19
CA PRO A 87 22.17 -3.78 2.06
C PRO A 87 22.31 -2.33 1.66
N ALA A 88 23.11 -1.58 2.43
CA ALA A 88 23.35 -0.17 2.18
C ALA A 88 23.57 0.03 0.68
N PHE A 89 22.74 0.88 0.07
CA PHE A 89 22.91 1.22 -1.34
C PHE A 89 24.34 1.69 -1.54
N ALA A 90 25.05 0.98 -2.41
CA ALA A 90 26.47 1.16 -2.66
C ALA A 90 26.78 2.65 -2.89
N GLN A 91 27.39 3.29 -1.90
CA GLN A 91 28.25 4.43 -2.18
C GLN A 91 29.42 3.85 -2.98
N SER A 92 29.50 4.24 -4.26
CA SER A 92 30.71 4.04 -5.05
C SER A 92 31.84 4.85 -4.40
N GLN A 93 32.54 4.26 -3.44
CA GLN A 93 33.80 4.81 -2.96
C GLN A 93 34.91 4.35 -3.90
N LYS A 94 35.32 5.25 -4.79
CA LYS A 94 36.61 5.16 -5.47
C LYS A 94 37.72 5.30 -4.42
N GLY A 95 38.50 4.24 -4.24
CA GLY A 95 39.86 4.28 -3.71
C GLY A 95 39.99 4.25 -2.19
N SER A 96 40.24 3.06 -1.63
CA SER A 96 41.29 2.83 -0.63
C SER A 96 41.34 1.34 -0.28
N THR A 97 42.57 0.84 -0.14
CA THR A 97 42.98 -0.56 -0.15
C THR A 97 42.80 -1.32 1.17
N LYS A 98 42.57 -2.64 1.02
CA LYS A 98 42.94 -3.75 1.94
C LYS A 98 42.26 -3.77 3.32
N ASN A 99 41.04 -4.33 3.36
CA ASN A 99 40.68 -5.46 4.24
C ASN A 99 39.34 -6.03 3.77
N ALA A 100 39.34 -7.26 3.26
CA ALA A 100 38.17 -7.90 2.67
C ALA A 100 37.14 -8.29 3.75
N PRO A 101 35.86 -7.92 3.61
CA PRO A 101 34.82 -8.44 4.50
C PRO A 101 34.48 -9.89 4.14
N ARG A 102 34.34 -10.72 5.18
CA ARG A 102 33.92 -12.12 5.14
C ARG A 102 32.64 -12.31 4.30
N ARG A 103 32.59 -13.40 3.54
CA ARG A 103 31.52 -13.78 2.58
C ARG A 103 30.10 -13.75 3.18
N ILE A 104 29.38 -12.63 3.09
CA ILE A 104 27.94 -12.54 3.40
C ILE A 104 27.08 -12.92 2.17
N GLY A 105 27.62 -12.85 0.96
CA GLY A 105 26.88 -13.13 -0.29
C GLY A 105 26.54 -14.61 -0.54
N GLY A 106 27.23 -15.55 0.13
CA GLY A 106 26.99 -16.99 -0.04
C GLY A 106 25.71 -17.47 0.63
N ASP A 107 25.46 -17.02 1.86
CA ASP A 107 24.30 -17.45 2.64
C ASP A 107 23.00 -16.80 2.16
N MET A 108 23.04 -15.55 1.71
CA MET A 108 21.85 -14.91 1.09
C MET A 108 21.40 -15.63 -0.20
N ARG A 109 22.35 -16.10 -1.02
CA ARG A 109 22.02 -16.90 -2.22
C ARG A 109 21.45 -18.27 -1.86
N LYS A 110 22.01 -18.94 -0.86
CA LYS A 110 21.49 -20.23 -0.37
C LYS A 110 20.07 -20.10 0.20
N THR A 111 19.83 -19.10 1.04
CA THR A 111 18.49 -18.84 1.60
C THR A 111 17.47 -18.48 0.54
N SER A 112 17.86 -17.73 -0.50
CA SER A 112 17.00 -17.45 -1.65
C SER A 112 16.69 -18.71 -2.47
N LEU A 113 17.67 -19.59 -2.69
CA LEU A 113 17.47 -20.88 -3.37
C LEU A 113 16.53 -21.81 -2.60
N ILE A 114 16.67 -21.89 -1.27
CA ILE A 114 15.75 -22.67 -0.42
C ILE A 114 14.32 -22.14 -0.55
N LYS A 115 14.12 -20.83 -0.49
CA LYS A 115 12.78 -20.23 -0.65
C LYS A 115 12.19 -20.49 -2.03
N VAL A 116 12.99 -20.33 -3.09
CA VAL A 116 12.58 -20.65 -4.47
C VAL A 116 12.16 -22.13 -4.58
N ALA A 117 12.95 -23.04 -4.02
CA ALA A 117 12.63 -24.47 -4.01
C ALA A 117 11.32 -24.75 -3.23
N LEU A 118 11.16 -24.17 -2.03
CA LEU A 118 9.95 -24.34 -1.23
C LEU A 118 8.69 -23.84 -1.96
N PHE A 119 8.75 -22.66 -2.58
CA PHE A 119 7.60 -22.13 -3.33
C PHE A 119 7.32 -22.94 -4.61
N ALA A 120 8.35 -23.44 -5.29
CA ALA A 120 8.18 -24.33 -6.44
C ALA A 120 7.58 -25.69 -6.03
N ILE A 121 8.03 -26.28 -4.92
CA ILE A 121 7.47 -27.52 -4.37
C ILE A 121 6.01 -27.31 -3.96
N ALA A 122 5.69 -26.21 -3.29
CA ALA A 122 4.32 -25.89 -2.92
C ALA A 122 3.42 -25.74 -4.16
N LEU A 123 3.90 -25.05 -5.20
CA LEU A 123 3.18 -24.93 -6.47
C LEU A 123 2.96 -26.29 -7.14
N PHE A 124 4.00 -27.12 -7.21
CA PHE A 124 3.92 -28.47 -7.76
C PHE A 124 2.92 -29.35 -6.98
N ALA A 125 2.98 -29.33 -5.64
CA ALA A 125 2.05 -30.07 -4.79
C ALA A 125 0.58 -29.66 -5.04
N ASN A 126 0.30 -28.37 -5.18
CA ASN A 126 -1.05 -27.88 -5.49
C ASN A 126 -1.54 -28.33 -6.88
N ILE A 127 -0.66 -28.33 -7.89
CA ILE A 127 -1.02 -28.82 -9.24
C ILE A 127 -1.29 -30.33 -9.21
N ASN A 128 -0.47 -31.12 -8.49
CA ASN A 128 -0.72 -32.55 -8.35
C ASN A 128 -2.02 -32.86 -7.61
N TYR A 129 -2.32 -32.09 -6.56
CA TYR A 129 -3.59 -32.19 -5.84
C TYR A 129 -4.79 -31.88 -6.75
N LEU A 130 -4.68 -30.87 -7.63
CA LEU A 130 -5.70 -30.56 -8.64
C LEU A 130 -5.95 -31.73 -9.59
N LEU A 131 -4.88 -32.35 -10.09
CA LEU A 131 -4.98 -33.50 -10.99
C LEU A 131 -5.60 -34.71 -10.29
N PHE A 132 -5.32 -34.89 -8.99
CA PHE A 132 -5.96 -35.92 -8.18
C PHE A 132 -7.46 -35.64 -8.02
N ILE A 133 -7.86 -34.47 -7.51
CA ILE A 133 -9.27 -34.22 -7.18
C ILE A 133 -10.17 -34.15 -8.42
N LEU A 134 -9.65 -33.68 -9.56
CA LEU A 134 -10.41 -33.60 -10.82
C LEU A 134 -10.42 -34.92 -11.61
N ASN A 135 -9.75 -35.97 -11.13
CA ASN A 135 -9.76 -37.27 -11.78
C ASN A 135 -11.10 -37.97 -11.56
N PRO A 136 -11.90 -38.22 -12.62
CA PRO A 136 -13.21 -38.88 -12.50
C PRO A 136 -13.11 -40.29 -11.92
N ALA A 137 -11.93 -40.94 -11.99
CA ALA A 137 -11.70 -42.26 -11.40
C ALA A 137 -11.80 -42.27 -9.86
N HIS A 138 -11.82 -41.10 -9.22
CA HIS A 138 -12.00 -40.94 -7.77
C HIS A 138 -13.41 -40.45 -7.39
N ALA A 139 -14.34 -40.43 -8.35
CA ALA A 139 -15.70 -39.94 -8.16
C ALA A 139 -16.68 -41.09 -7.83
N ASP A 140 -16.84 -41.40 -6.53
CA ASP A 140 -17.84 -42.38 -6.08
C ASP A 140 -19.28 -41.83 -6.10
N ASN A 141 -19.44 -40.51 -5.90
CA ASN A 141 -20.72 -39.82 -5.95
C ASN A 141 -20.59 -38.55 -6.80
N LEU A 142 -21.35 -38.50 -7.91
CA LEU A 142 -21.27 -37.40 -8.88
C LEU A 142 -21.63 -36.02 -8.28
N GLY A 143 -22.63 -35.95 -7.41
CA GLY A 143 -23.05 -34.70 -6.79
C GLY A 143 -21.98 -34.12 -5.86
N PHE A 144 -21.43 -34.95 -4.97
CA PHE A 144 -20.32 -34.55 -4.11
C PHE A 144 -19.06 -34.23 -4.91
N PHE A 145 -18.75 -35.01 -5.96
CA PHE A 145 -17.61 -34.75 -6.83
C PHE A 145 -17.69 -33.38 -7.52
N ILE A 146 -18.86 -33.01 -8.05
CA ILE A 146 -19.06 -31.69 -8.67
C ILE A 146 -18.91 -30.57 -7.61
N MET A 147 -19.53 -30.72 -6.45
CA MET A 147 -19.47 -29.71 -5.39
C MET A 147 -18.04 -29.51 -4.87
N THR A 148 -17.34 -30.61 -4.55
CA THR A 148 -15.94 -30.60 -4.11
C THR A 148 -15.04 -30.07 -5.23
N GLY A 149 -15.26 -30.48 -6.48
CA GLY A 149 -14.52 -29.97 -7.63
C GLY A 149 -14.62 -28.45 -7.78
N ILE A 150 -15.81 -27.87 -7.61
CA ILE A 150 -15.99 -26.40 -7.65
C ILE A 150 -15.26 -25.72 -6.47
N ALA A 151 -15.49 -26.20 -5.25
CA ALA A 151 -14.89 -25.61 -4.04
C ALA A 151 -13.35 -25.67 -4.08
N ASP A 152 -12.80 -26.84 -4.43
CA ASP A 152 -11.36 -27.06 -4.50
C ASP A 152 -10.74 -26.33 -5.68
N THR A 153 -11.45 -26.17 -6.81
CA THR A 153 -10.95 -25.33 -7.92
C THR A 153 -10.73 -23.89 -7.47
N ILE A 154 -11.67 -23.30 -6.72
CA ILE A 154 -11.51 -21.94 -6.18
C ILE A 154 -10.31 -21.89 -5.22
N ALA A 155 -10.22 -22.85 -4.29
CA ALA A 155 -9.11 -22.92 -3.33
C ALA A 155 -7.76 -23.06 -4.05
N ILE A 156 -7.67 -23.91 -5.05
CA ILE A 156 -6.45 -24.18 -5.81
C ILE A 156 -6.06 -22.95 -6.64
N VAL A 157 -7.00 -22.25 -7.28
CA VAL A 157 -6.68 -20.98 -7.97
C VAL A 157 -6.07 -19.97 -6.99
N ILE A 158 -6.62 -19.86 -5.77
CA ILE A 158 -6.06 -19.00 -4.73
C ILE A 158 -4.66 -19.46 -4.31
N PHE A 159 -4.43 -20.76 -4.08
CA PHE A 159 -3.12 -21.28 -3.69
C PHE A 159 -2.07 -21.15 -4.79
N VAL A 160 -2.40 -21.56 -6.02
CA VAL A 160 -1.53 -21.44 -7.19
C VAL A 160 -1.17 -19.98 -7.42
N SER A 161 -2.15 -19.07 -7.43
CA SER A 161 -1.87 -17.63 -7.61
C SER A 161 -1.02 -17.06 -6.48
N THR A 162 -1.25 -17.48 -5.23
CA THR A 162 -0.47 -17.09 -4.05
C THR A 162 0.99 -17.52 -4.20
N TRP A 163 1.26 -18.81 -4.44
CA TRP A 163 2.62 -19.33 -4.54
C TRP A 163 3.33 -18.87 -5.80
N ALA A 164 2.63 -18.75 -6.93
CA ALA A 164 3.18 -18.17 -8.15
C ALA A 164 3.59 -16.71 -7.95
N THR A 165 2.78 -15.91 -7.25
CA THR A 165 3.12 -14.51 -6.94
C THR A 165 4.32 -14.42 -6.00
N ALA A 166 4.37 -15.26 -4.96
CA ALA A 166 5.49 -15.29 -4.02
C ALA A 166 6.80 -15.71 -4.72
N LEU A 167 6.75 -16.75 -5.56
CA LEU A 167 7.87 -17.19 -6.38
C LEU A 167 8.32 -16.10 -7.36
N TYR A 168 7.37 -15.45 -8.04
CA TYR A 168 7.65 -14.36 -8.95
C TYR A 168 8.38 -13.21 -8.27
N PHE A 169 7.95 -12.82 -7.05
CA PHE A 169 8.63 -11.81 -6.27
C PHE A 169 10.06 -12.25 -5.90
N GLU A 170 10.25 -13.47 -5.40
CA GLU A 170 11.60 -13.96 -5.05
C GLU A 170 12.56 -13.91 -6.25
N LEU A 171 12.10 -14.34 -7.43
CA LEU A 171 12.87 -14.29 -8.67
C LEU A 171 13.12 -12.84 -9.14
N SER A 172 12.16 -11.95 -8.92
CA SER A 172 12.18 -10.56 -9.39
C SER A 172 12.61 -9.53 -8.33
N LYS A 173 13.10 -9.99 -7.18
CA LYS A 173 13.37 -9.15 -6.00
C LYS A 173 14.35 -8.00 -6.29
N ALA A 174 15.40 -8.28 -7.07
CA ALA A 174 16.36 -7.25 -7.47
C ALA A 174 15.73 -6.16 -8.35
N ARG A 175 14.74 -6.51 -9.19
CA ARG A 175 14.00 -5.54 -10.00
C ARG A 175 13.11 -4.67 -9.11
N TYR A 176 12.40 -5.27 -8.16
CA TYR A 176 11.56 -4.55 -7.19
C TYR A 176 12.36 -3.43 -6.48
N TYR A 177 13.48 -3.79 -5.85
CA TYR A 177 14.27 -2.80 -5.10
C TYR A 177 14.89 -1.72 -6.00
N ARG A 178 15.22 -2.05 -7.26
CA ARG A 178 15.71 -1.08 -8.23
C ARG A 178 14.63 -0.06 -8.62
N GLU A 179 13.42 -0.53 -8.93
CA GLU A 179 12.27 0.34 -9.27
C GLU A 179 11.96 1.30 -8.11
N ILE A 180 11.87 0.79 -6.87
CA ILE A 180 11.65 1.61 -5.68
C ILE A 180 12.77 2.64 -5.48
N ALA A 181 14.04 2.25 -5.62
CA ALA A 181 15.17 3.15 -5.44
C ALA A 181 15.18 4.26 -6.50
N GLU A 182 14.92 3.92 -7.76
CA GLU A 182 14.86 4.87 -8.87
C GLU A 182 13.74 5.89 -8.68
N LEU A 183 12.54 5.42 -8.34
CA LEU A 183 11.40 6.30 -8.03
C LEU A 183 11.71 7.23 -6.86
N ARG A 184 12.33 6.70 -5.79
CA ARG A 184 12.69 7.52 -4.63
C ARG A 184 13.75 8.57 -4.93
N GLN A 185 14.76 8.22 -5.71
CA GLN A 185 15.78 9.16 -6.13
C GLN A 185 15.18 10.28 -6.98
N LYS A 186 14.44 9.91 -8.03
CA LYS A 186 13.83 10.87 -8.97
C LYS A 186 12.75 11.72 -8.32
N GLY A 187 11.99 11.16 -7.37
CA GLY A 187 10.88 11.83 -6.68
C GLY A 187 11.26 12.65 -5.46
N SER A 188 12.54 12.75 -5.10
CA SER A 188 13.00 13.49 -3.91
C SER A 188 12.53 14.95 -3.86
N TYR A 189 12.29 15.59 -5.01
CA TYR A 189 11.71 16.93 -5.09
C TYR A 189 10.29 17.06 -4.52
N LEU A 190 9.58 15.93 -4.32
CA LEU A 190 8.26 15.90 -3.70
C LEU A 190 8.32 16.07 -2.18
N LEU A 191 9.48 15.89 -1.55
CA LEU A 191 9.63 16.01 -0.09
C LEU A 191 9.33 17.42 0.45
N ARG A 192 9.32 18.44 -0.42
CA ARG A 192 8.89 19.80 -0.08
C ARG A 192 7.36 19.99 -0.07
N ARG A 193 6.60 18.97 -0.49
CA ARG A 193 5.13 19.04 -0.54
C ARG A 193 4.57 18.71 0.83
N LYS A 194 3.57 19.49 1.25
CA LYS A 194 2.82 19.25 2.48
C LYS A 194 1.90 18.03 2.30
N VAL A 195 1.90 17.13 3.27
CA VAL A 195 1.04 15.94 3.32
C VAL A 195 -0.05 16.12 4.38
N ALA A 196 -1.31 15.87 4.04
CA ALA A 196 -2.37 15.76 5.03
C ALA A 196 -2.31 14.39 5.70
N VAL A 197 -2.26 14.35 7.03
CA VAL A 197 -2.30 13.12 7.82
C VAL A 197 -3.68 13.01 8.46
N LEU A 198 -4.48 12.06 7.98
CA LEU A 198 -5.85 11.82 8.45
C LEU A 198 -5.84 10.65 9.42
N VAL A 199 -6.18 10.94 10.67
CA VAL A 199 -6.38 9.94 11.73
C VAL A 199 -7.88 9.82 11.99
N THR A 200 -8.46 8.65 11.73
CA THR A 200 -9.90 8.41 11.97
C THR A 200 -10.15 7.79 13.32
N VAL A 201 -11.11 8.32 14.08
CA VAL A 201 -11.50 7.85 15.42
C VAL A 201 -13.02 7.78 15.55
N VAL A 202 -13.51 6.79 16.29
CA VAL A 202 -14.91 6.65 16.69
C VAL A 202 -15.02 6.41 18.19
N ASN A 203 -14.35 5.39 18.71
CA ASN A 203 -14.55 4.92 20.09
C ASN A 203 -13.26 4.52 20.80
N GLU A 204 -12.12 4.66 20.15
CA GLU A 204 -10.80 4.31 20.64
C GLU A 204 -10.47 5.08 21.92
N ASP A 205 -9.66 4.45 22.77
CA ASP A 205 -9.19 5.06 24.01
C ASP A 205 -8.32 6.29 23.70
N LEU A 206 -8.47 7.35 24.50
CA LEU A 206 -7.75 8.60 24.28
C LEU A 206 -6.23 8.44 24.36
N SER A 207 -5.72 7.48 25.14
CA SER A 207 -4.28 7.18 25.20
C SER A 207 -3.77 6.59 23.87
N ILE A 208 -4.58 5.74 23.22
CA ILE A 208 -4.27 5.15 21.91
C ILE A 208 -4.28 6.25 20.84
N VAL A 209 -5.33 7.07 20.81
CA VAL A 209 -5.45 8.20 19.88
C VAL A 209 -4.31 9.20 20.07
N ARG A 210 -3.97 9.52 21.32
CA ARG A 210 -2.84 10.41 21.65
C ARG A 210 -1.52 9.87 21.10
N ASN A 211 -1.23 8.59 21.32
CA ASN A 211 -0.01 7.96 20.84
C ASN A 211 0.13 8.08 19.31
N THR A 212 -0.95 7.80 18.58
CA THR A 212 -0.98 7.95 17.11
C THR A 212 -0.75 9.39 16.69
N LEU A 213 -1.43 10.37 17.31
CA LEU A 213 -1.26 11.79 17.00
C LEU A 213 0.15 12.31 17.34
N GLU A 214 0.75 11.88 18.44
CA GLU A 214 2.12 12.22 18.81
C GLU A 214 3.13 11.65 17.81
N SER A 215 2.95 10.40 17.39
CA SER A 215 3.77 9.80 16.33
C SER A 215 3.60 10.52 14.98
N ALA A 216 2.38 10.95 14.64
CA ALA A 216 2.10 11.76 13.46
C ALA A 216 2.81 13.12 13.51
N LYS A 217 2.90 13.75 14.69
CA LYS A 217 3.67 15.00 14.88
C LYS A 217 5.17 14.79 14.68
N ALA A 218 5.69 13.63 15.06
CA ALA A 218 7.11 13.27 14.92
C ALA A 218 7.54 12.94 13.48
N LEU A 219 6.61 12.82 12.53
CA LEU A 219 6.94 12.59 11.12
C LEU A 219 7.88 13.67 10.56
N ILE A 220 8.88 13.26 9.78
CA ILE A 220 9.82 14.17 9.12
C ILE A 220 9.27 14.55 7.74
N GLY A 221 9.07 15.86 7.53
CA GLY A 221 8.48 16.42 6.32
C GLY A 221 7.34 17.41 6.63
N GLU A 222 6.96 18.18 5.61
CA GLU A 222 5.85 19.14 5.69
C GLU A 222 4.53 18.39 5.83
N LYS A 223 3.73 18.74 6.84
CA LYS A 223 2.50 18.01 7.14
C LYS A 223 1.43 18.86 7.83
N GLU A 224 0.18 18.47 7.66
CA GLU A 224 -0.97 18.96 8.43
C GLU A 224 -1.70 17.75 9.01
N ILE A 225 -2.04 17.78 10.30
CA ILE A 225 -2.65 16.63 10.97
C ILE A 225 -4.12 16.92 11.23
N TYR A 226 -4.97 16.00 10.78
CA TYR A 226 -6.41 16.06 10.93
C TYR A 226 -6.89 14.87 11.75
N LEU A 227 -7.57 15.15 12.87
CA LEU A 227 -8.28 14.14 13.65
C LEU A 227 -9.75 14.13 13.21
N LEU A 228 -10.18 13.03 12.59
CA LEU A 228 -11.51 12.86 12.03
C LEU A 228 -12.37 12.03 12.99
N ASP A 229 -13.23 12.69 13.77
CA ASP A 229 -13.98 12.09 14.88
C ASP A 229 -15.47 11.85 14.54
N ASP A 230 -15.80 10.58 14.31
CA ASP A 230 -17.19 10.09 14.13
C ASP A 230 -17.86 9.73 15.47
N GLY A 231 -17.11 9.76 16.59
CA GLY A 231 -17.58 9.52 17.94
C GLY A 231 -18.12 10.77 18.64
N ARG A 232 -17.73 11.96 18.18
CA ARG A 232 -18.20 13.27 18.67
C ARG A 232 -18.03 13.45 20.18
N LYS A 233 -16.94 12.90 20.75
CA LYS A 233 -16.71 12.96 22.19
C LYS A 233 -16.02 14.28 22.54
N PRO A 234 -16.54 15.07 23.51
CA PRO A 234 -15.89 16.32 23.93
C PRO A 234 -14.42 16.14 24.34
N ALA A 235 -14.10 14.99 24.94
CA ALA A 235 -12.73 14.67 25.33
C ALA A 235 -11.78 14.45 24.13
N THR A 236 -12.28 13.90 23.02
CA THR A 236 -11.52 13.76 21.77
C THR A 236 -11.24 15.12 21.14
N GLN A 237 -12.21 16.03 21.15
CA GLN A 237 -12.02 17.41 20.70
C GLN A 237 -11.02 18.16 21.58
N ALA A 238 -11.11 18.01 22.89
CA ALA A 238 -10.15 18.61 23.84
C ALA A 238 -8.73 18.08 23.62
N LEU A 239 -8.57 16.78 23.35
CA LEU A 239 -7.28 16.17 23.01
C LEU A 239 -6.70 16.79 21.73
N ALA A 240 -7.52 16.96 20.69
CA ALA A 240 -7.09 17.58 19.44
C ALA A 240 -6.59 19.02 19.66
N ALA A 241 -7.33 19.81 20.44
CA ALA A 241 -6.94 21.17 20.80
C ALA A 241 -5.62 21.19 21.60
N GLN A 242 -5.47 20.30 22.58
CA GLN A 242 -4.24 20.17 23.38
C GLN A 242 -3.02 19.86 22.51
N LEU A 243 -3.17 18.98 21.52
CA LEU A 243 -2.08 18.57 20.64
C LEU A 243 -1.85 19.53 19.45
N GLY A 244 -2.73 20.51 19.26
CA GLY A 244 -2.66 21.47 18.16
C GLY A 244 -2.91 20.82 16.80
N VAL A 245 -3.83 19.85 16.72
CA VAL A 245 -4.21 19.18 15.46
C VAL A 245 -5.62 19.61 15.02
N ARG A 246 -5.90 19.57 13.72
CA ARG A 246 -7.18 20.03 13.18
C ARG A 246 -8.27 19.00 13.47
N TYR A 247 -9.21 19.34 14.34
CA TYR A 247 -10.36 18.50 14.65
C TYR A 247 -11.46 18.66 13.59
N ILE A 248 -11.94 17.55 13.05
CA ILE A 248 -13.07 17.51 12.12
C ILE A 248 -14.07 16.48 12.63
N THR A 249 -15.34 16.83 12.56
CA THR A 249 -16.46 15.95 12.84
C THR A 249 -17.58 16.20 11.82
N ARG A 250 -18.63 15.39 11.85
CA ARG A 250 -19.77 15.49 10.94
C ARG A 250 -21.07 15.08 11.63
N GLU A 251 -22.20 15.48 11.05
CA GLU A 251 -23.53 15.32 11.68
C GLU A 251 -23.98 13.86 11.81
N ASN A 252 -23.58 13.00 10.88
CA ASN A 252 -23.96 11.59 10.85
C ASN A 252 -22.76 10.69 10.50
N ASN A 253 -22.91 9.39 10.76
CA ASN A 253 -21.87 8.38 10.50
C ASN A 253 -22.13 7.61 9.20
N ALA A 254 -22.77 8.23 8.19
CA ALA A 254 -23.06 7.56 6.91
C ALA A 254 -21.75 7.04 6.28
N PHE A 255 -21.76 5.79 5.82
CA PHE A 255 -20.59 5.12 5.25
C PHE A 255 -19.35 5.06 6.16
N PHE A 256 -19.53 5.20 7.49
CA PHE A 256 -18.50 5.03 8.51
C PHE A 256 -17.16 5.71 8.13
N LYS A 257 -16.04 4.98 8.19
CA LYS A 257 -14.70 5.50 7.87
C LYS A 257 -14.61 6.11 6.47
N ALA A 258 -15.21 5.50 5.45
CA ALA A 258 -15.19 6.00 4.07
C ALA A 258 -15.86 7.38 3.98
N GLY A 259 -17.04 7.52 4.58
CA GLY A 259 -17.76 8.80 4.61
C GLY A 259 -17.02 9.87 5.41
N ASN A 260 -16.38 9.51 6.51
CA ASN A 260 -15.58 10.43 7.32
C ASN A 260 -14.34 10.94 6.55
N LEU A 261 -13.63 10.04 5.86
CA LEU A 261 -12.52 10.39 4.96
C LEU A 261 -12.99 11.29 3.81
N ASN A 262 -14.11 10.95 3.15
CA ASN A 262 -14.65 11.76 2.07
C ASN A 262 -15.09 13.16 2.52
N ASN A 263 -15.68 13.29 3.71
CA ASN A 263 -16.01 14.58 4.31
C ASN A 263 -14.75 15.46 4.46
N ALA A 264 -13.67 14.89 5.02
CA ALA A 264 -12.39 15.58 5.16
C ALA A 264 -11.79 15.97 3.80
N LEU A 265 -11.74 15.03 2.84
CA LEU A 265 -11.15 15.22 1.51
C LEU A 265 -11.86 16.32 0.70
N ARG A 266 -13.19 16.38 0.79
CA ARG A 266 -14.03 17.32 0.02
C ARG A 266 -13.99 18.73 0.61
N HIS A 267 -13.99 18.87 1.94
CA HIS A 267 -14.28 20.15 2.58
C HIS A 267 -13.12 20.77 3.35
N HIS A 268 -12.10 20.01 3.74
CA HIS A 268 -11.12 20.48 4.73
C HIS A 268 -9.66 20.32 4.30
N VAL A 269 -9.34 19.24 3.60
CA VAL A 269 -7.98 18.91 3.17
C VAL A 269 -7.61 19.75 1.95
N ALA A 270 -6.51 20.49 1.99
CA ALA A 270 -6.03 21.29 0.85
C ALA A 270 -4.83 20.62 0.14
N GLU A 271 -4.19 19.66 0.80
CA GLU A 271 -2.96 19.01 0.38
C GLU A 271 -3.16 18.06 -0.81
N ASP A 272 -2.15 17.99 -1.68
CA ASP A 272 -2.16 17.11 -2.87
C ASP A 272 -2.01 15.62 -2.52
N PHE A 273 -1.45 15.32 -1.34
CA PHE A 273 -1.14 13.98 -0.85
C PHE A 273 -1.71 13.78 0.54
N VAL A 274 -2.31 12.62 0.76
CA VAL A 274 -3.09 12.34 1.96
C VAL A 274 -2.68 10.98 2.53
N LEU A 275 -2.05 10.98 3.70
CA LEU A 275 -1.79 9.81 4.52
C LEU A 275 -3.05 9.46 5.31
N VAL A 276 -3.56 8.25 5.13
CA VAL A 276 -4.65 7.68 5.95
C VAL A 276 -4.05 6.69 6.93
N VAL A 277 -4.35 6.88 8.21
CA VAL A 277 -3.90 6.01 9.30
C VAL A 277 -5.03 5.79 10.31
N ASP A 278 -5.15 4.56 10.80
CA ASP A 278 -6.06 4.20 11.89
C ASP A 278 -5.56 4.75 13.23
N ALA A 279 -6.49 5.00 14.15
CA ALA A 279 -6.19 5.59 15.46
C ALA A 279 -5.27 4.75 16.35
N ASP A 280 -5.05 3.47 16.03
CA ASP A 280 -4.23 2.52 16.78
C ASP A 280 -2.86 2.21 16.15
N PHE A 281 -2.42 2.98 15.14
CA PHE A 281 -1.10 2.85 14.52
C PHE A 281 -0.13 3.98 14.89
N ALA A 282 1.00 3.61 15.49
CA ALA A 282 2.13 4.51 15.68
C ALA A 282 2.99 4.58 14.41
N LEU A 283 3.21 5.79 13.90
CA LEU A 283 3.98 6.04 12.68
C LEU A 283 5.48 6.17 12.97
N HIS A 284 6.31 5.60 12.10
CA HIS A 284 7.76 5.83 12.10
C HIS A 284 8.06 7.24 11.56
N PRO A 285 9.01 8.00 12.15
CA PRO A 285 9.32 9.38 11.73
C PRO A 285 9.58 9.53 10.23
N ASP A 286 10.24 8.55 9.61
CA ASP A 286 10.57 8.62 8.18
C ASP A 286 9.38 8.33 7.23
N PHE A 287 8.16 8.06 7.71
CA PHE A 287 7.04 7.57 6.87
C PHE A 287 6.89 8.39 5.57
N ILE A 288 6.77 9.71 5.70
CA ILE A 288 6.62 10.63 4.56
C ILE A 288 7.85 10.60 3.67
N GLN A 289 9.06 10.66 4.24
CA GLN A 289 10.30 10.68 3.48
C GLN A 289 10.53 9.42 2.62
N ARG A 290 10.05 8.28 3.11
CA ARG A 290 10.23 6.98 2.44
C ARG A 290 9.15 6.74 1.38
N THR A 291 7.95 7.26 1.58
CA THR A 291 6.79 7.01 0.72
C THR A 291 6.53 8.09 -0.34
N LEU A 292 6.58 9.36 0.04
CA LEU A 292 6.17 10.48 -0.82
C LEU A 292 6.93 10.57 -2.16
N PRO A 293 8.25 10.30 -2.23
CA PRO A 293 8.97 10.29 -3.51
C PRO A 293 8.44 9.29 -4.55
N LEU A 294 7.77 8.21 -4.13
CA LEU A 294 7.25 7.21 -5.08
C LEU A 294 6.20 7.79 -6.02
N PHE A 295 5.53 8.88 -5.65
CA PHE A 295 4.60 9.62 -6.50
C PHE A 295 5.26 10.37 -7.67
N HIS A 296 6.57 10.18 -7.89
CA HIS A 296 7.24 10.61 -9.12
C HIS A 296 6.56 10.04 -10.37
N ASP A 297 6.16 8.77 -10.37
CA ASP A 297 5.32 8.24 -11.44
C ASP A 297 3.91 8.84 -11.29
N PRO A 298 3.43 9.63 -12.27
CA PRO A 298 2.11 10.25 -12.19
C PRO A 298 0.98 9.22 -12.16
N ARG A 299 1.23 7.98 -12.62
CA ARG A 299 0.26 6.87 -12.57
C ARG A 299 0.13 6.27 -11.17
N ILE A 300 1.04 6.55 -10.24
CA ILE A 300 0.88 6.09 -8.86
C ILE A 300 -0.17 6.96 -8.17
N ALA A 301 -1.31 6.33 -7.86
CA ALA A 301 -2.41 6.95 -7.10
C ALA A 301 -2.30 6.70 -5.60
N ALA A 302 -1.68 5.58 -5.19
CA ALA A 302 -1.50 5.25 -3.80
C ALA A 302 -0.16 4.57 -3.54
N VAL A 303 0.40 4.78 -2.34
CA VAL A 303 1.58 4.10 -1.81
C VAL A 303 1.19 3.42 -0.51
N GLN A 304 1.11 2.10 -0.52
CA GLN A 304 0.78 1.26 0.63
C GLN A 304 2.07 0.75 1.31
N THR A 305 2.09 0.73 2.64
CA THR A 305 3.13 0.07 3.44
C THR A 305 2.54 -1.11 4.23
N PRO A 306 3.36 -2.08 4.69
CA PRO A 306 2.92 -3.14 5.59
C PRO A 306 2.11 -2.66 6.81
N GLN A 307 1.17 -3.48 7.26
CA GLN A 307 0.65 -3.44 8.62
C GLN A 307 1.46 -4.41 9.47
N VAL A 308 2.03 -3.91 10.57
CA VAL A 308 2.80 -4.72 11.51
C VAL A 308 2.27 -4.46 12.90
N TYR A 309 2.21 -5.50 13.72
CA TYR A 309 1.72 -5.42 15.08
C TYR A 309 2.84 -5.68 16.09
N SER A 310 2.86 -4.89 17.17
CA SER A 310 3.85 -5.03 18.26
C SER A 310 3.41 -6.01 19.33
N ASN A 311 2.11 -6.17 19.54
CA ASN A 311 1.59 -6.99 20.62
C ASN A 311 1.65 -8.48 20.24
N GLU A 312 2.15 -9.29 21.16
CA GLU A 312 2.36 -10.74 20.98
C GLU A 312 1.94 -11.55 22.20
N GLU A 313 1.16 -10.95 23.12
CA GLU A 313 0.89 -11.58 24.42
C GLU A 313 -0.02 -12.81 24.28
N THR A 314 -0.84 -12.88 23.22
CA THR A 314 -1.79 -13.97 22.99
C THR A 314 -1.48 -14.77 21.73
N ILE A 315 -1.97 -16.01 21.67
CA ILE A 315 -1.83 -16.86 20.47
C ILE A 315 -2.48 -16.21 19.25
N PHE A 316 -3.54 -15.42 19.47
CA PHE A 316 -4.28 -14.72 18.41
C PHE A 316 -3.49 -13.53 17.89
N ALA A 317 -2.81 -12.79 18.78
CA ALA A 317 -1.91 -11.71 18.40
C ALA A 317 -0.72 -12.25 17.57
N LYS A 318 -0.07 -13.31 18.06
CA LYS A 318 1.01 -14.01 17.32
C LYS A 318 0.53 -14.57 15.98
N GLY A 319 -0.60 -15.28 15.99
CA GLY A 319 -1.19 -15.87 14.79
C GLY A 319 -1.53 -14.84 13.72
N SER A 320 -2.13 -13.72 14.12
CA SER A 320 -2.44 -12.59 13.22
C SER A 320 -1.18 -12.04 12.54
N LYS A 321 -0.12 -11.83 13.33
CA LYS A 321 1.19 -11.37 12.81
C LYS A 321 1.78 -12.35 11.80
N TYR A 322 1.82 -13.64 12.12
CA TYR A 322 2.37 -14.65 11.19
C TYR A 322 1.53 -14.81 9.93
N PHE A 323 0.19 -14.77 10.04
CA PHE A 323 -0.70 -14.92 8.91
C PHE A 323 -0.52 -13.80 7.88
N GLN A 324 -0.36 -12.56 8.35
CA GLN A 324 -0.15 -11.40 7.50
C GLN A 324 1.27 -11.30 6.91
N ASN A 325 2.26 -11.97 7.51
CA ASN A 325 3.64 -11.90 7.04
C ASN A 325 3.80 -12.39 5.60
N LEU A 326 3.12 -13.47 5.21
CA LEU A 326 3.17 -13.97 3.82
C LEU A 326 2.67 -12.88 2.86
N PHE A 327 1.55 -12.26 3.20
CA PHE A 327 0.90 -11.23 2.41
C PHE A 327 1.80 -10.00 2.22
N TYR A 328 2.31 -9.40 3.30
CA TYR A 328 3.12 -8.18 3.20
C TYR A 328 4.56 -8.43 2.72
N THR A 329 5.14 -9.59 3.04
CA THR A 329 6.55 -9.86 2.70
C THR A 329 6.73 -10.30 1.25
N TYR A 330 5.80 -11.10 0.72
CA TYR A 330 5.95 -11.74 -0.59
C TYR A 330 4.85 -11.36 -1.57
N LEU A 331 3.58 -11.36 -1.14
CA LEU A 331 2.46 -11.18 -2.07
C LEU A 331 2.30 -9.73 -2.52
N GLN A 332 2.28 -8.76 -1.62
CA GLN A 332 2.13 -7.34 -1.97
C GLN A 332 3.29 -6.81 -2.83
N PRO A 333 4.57 -7.12 -2.56
CA PRO A 333 5.67 -6.78 -3.47
C PRO A 333 5.57 -7.48 -4.83
N GLY A 334 5.16 -8.75 -4.86
CA GLY A 334 4.90 -9.47 -6.11
C GLY A 334 3.77 -8.85 -6.93
N LYS A 335 2.68 -8.48 -6.26
CA LYS A 335 1.54 -7.76 -6.83
C LYS A 335 1.92 -6.38 -7.33
N HIS A 336 2.79 -5.65 -6.63
CA HIS A 336 3.34 -4.37 -7.11
C HIS A 336 4.04 -4.53 -8.46
N LEU A 337 4.89 -5.55 -8.60
CA LEU A 337 5.56 -5.85 -9.86
C LEU A 337 4.60 -6.26 -10.99
N LEU A 338 3.41 -6.73 -10.64
CA LEU A 338 2.33 -7.11 -11.55
C LEU A 338 1.25 -6.02 -11.70
N ASN A 339 1.46 -4.82 -11.15
CA ASN A 339 0.48 -3.72 -11.12
C ASN A 339 -0.90 -4.12 -10.54
N SER A 340 -0.91 -5.02 -9.56
CA SER A 340 -2.11 -5.53 -8.89
C SER A 340 -2.03 -5.41 -7.36
N ALA A 341 -1.09 -4.59 -6.85
CA ALA A 341 -1.07 -4.25 -5.43
C ALA A 341 -2.32 -3.45 -5.08
N PHE A 342 -2.76 -3.58 -3.84
CA PHE A 342 -3.98 -2.91 -3.37
C PHE A 342 -3.82 -2.33 -1.98
N CYS A 343 -4.66 -1.35 -1.67
CA CYS A 343 -4.69 -0.67 -0.38
C CYS A 343 -5.44 -1.50 0.66
N VAL A 344 -5.00 -1.43 1.91
CA VAL A 344 -5.55 -2.20 3.05
C VAL A 344 -6.08 -1.29 4.17
N GLY A 345 -6.55 -0.09 3.80
CA GLY A 345 -7.32 0.81 4.67
C GLY A 345 -6.50 1.69 5.61
N THR A 346 -5.24 1.38 5.88
CA THR A 346 -4.35 2.17 6.74
C THR A 346 -2.92 2.13 6.24
N ASN A 347 -2.06 3.01 6.76
CA ASN A 347 -0.66 3.13 6.38
C ASN A 347 -0.48 3.34 4.87
N VAL A 348 -1.30 4.23 4.31
CA VAL A 348 -1.35 4.48 2.87
C VAL A 348 -1.38 5.97 2.60
N ILE A 349 -0.50 6.42 1.69
CA ILE A 349 -0.63 7.76 1.10
C ILE A 349 -1.41 7.63 -0.20
N PHE A 350 -2.36 8.52 -0.41
CA PHE A 350 -3.07 8.70 -1.67
C PHE A 350 -2.68 10.03 -2.33
N ARG A 351 -2.66 10.04 -3.66
CA ARG A 351 -2.73 11.27 -4.45
C ARG A 351 -4.18 11.75 -4.45
N LYS A 352 -4.45 12.90 -3.81
CA LYS A 352 -5.81 13.44 -3.67
C LYS A 352 -6.52 13.60 -5.02
N LYS A 353 -5.80 14.06 -6.04
CA LYS A 353 -6.34 14.19 -7.40
C LYS A 353 -6.87 12.86 -7.96
N ALA A 354 -6.13 11.77 -7.78
CA ALA A 354 -6.55 10.46 -8.27
C ALA A 354 -7.80 9.97 -7.53
N LEU A 355 -7.89 10.20 -6.21
CA LEU A 355 -9.11 9.94 -5.45
C LEU A 355 -10.29 10.75 -5.99
N ALA A 356 -10.11 12.04 -6.26
CA ALA A 356 -11.17 12.89 -6.78
C ALA A 356 -11.69 12.41 -8.15
N GLU A 357 -10.81 11.93 -9.03
CA GLU A 357 -11.18 11.40 -10.35
C GLU A 357 -12.02 10.11 -10.28
N VAL A 358 -11.84 9.31 -9.23
CA VAL A 358 -12.61 8.06 -9.02
C VAL A 358 -13.80 8.22 -8.05
N GLY A 359 -14.17 9.45 -7.70
CA GLY A 359 -15.31 9.76 -6.83
C GLY A 359 -15.01 9.77 -5.32
N GLY A 360 -13.74 9.63 -4.92
CA GLY A 360 -13.29 9.59 -3.53
C GLY A 360 -12.97 8.17 -3.04
N ILE A 361 -13.01 7.98 -1.73
CA ILE A 361 -13.01 6.65 -1.11
C ILE A 361 -14.38 6.01 -1.38
N ALA A 362 -14.42 4.74 -1.77
CA ALA A 362 -15.65 4.02 -2.05
C ALA A 362 -16.60 4.02 -0.84
N GLU A 363 -17.80 4.56 -1.00
CA GLU A 363 -18.80 4.73 0.07
C GLU A 363 -19.52 3.40 0.36
N LEU A 364 -18.83 2.51 1.06
CA LEU A 364 -19.30 1.19 1.51
C LEU A 364 -19.14 1.05 3.02
N GLU A 365 -19.95 0.18 3.64
CA GLU A 365 -19.88 -0.02 5.10
C GLU A 365 -18.61 -0.76 5.56
N HIS A 366 -18.01 -1.55 4.66
CA HIS A 366 -16.80 -2.30 4.91
C HIS A 366 -16.02 -2.51 3.61
N SER A 367 -14.70 -2.70 3.73
CA SER A 367 -13.80 -2.99 2.60
C SER A 367 -13.74 -1.88 1.56
N GLU A 368 -13.95 -0.64 1.99
CA GLU A 368 -13.85 0.56 1.17
C GLU A 368 -12.48 0.69 0.48
N ASP A 369 -11.44 0.18 1.11
CA ASP A 369 -10.04 0.22 0.68
C ASP A 369 -9.78 -0.56 -0.62
N ILE A 370 -10.28 -1.79 -0.70
CA ILE A 370 -10.14 -2.65 -1.87
C ILE A 370 -11.01 -2.12 -3.01
N PHE A 371 -12.25 -1.70 -2.74
CA PHE A 371 -13.11 -1.10 -3.76
C PHE A 371 -12.54 0.20 -4.31
N THR A 372 -11.98 1.06 -3.45
CA THR A 372 -11.26 2.26 -3.88
C THR A 372 -10.06 1.88 -4.76
N THR A 373 -9.33 0.83 -4.39
CA THR A 373 -8.22 0.33 -5.22
C THR A 373 -8.70 -0.10 -6.60
N ILE A 374 -9.78 -0.87 -6.69
CA ILE A 374 -10.30 -1.35 -7.98
C ILE A 374 -10.68 -0.17 -8.86
N ASN A 375 -11.42 0.81 -8.31
CA ASN A 375 -11.76 2.02 -9.05
C ASN A 375 -10.50 2.73 -9.57
N LEU A 376 -9.45 2.87 -8.75
CA LEU A 376 -8.18 3.45 -9.20
C LEU A 376 -7.54 2.64 -10.34
N LEU A 377 -7.47 1.32 -10.22
CA LEU A 377 -6.87 0.44 -11.24
C LEU A 377 -7.65 0.48 -12.56
N GLU A 378 -8.99 0.49 -12.50
CA GLU A 378 -9.87 0.62 -13.68
C GLU A 378 -9.71 1.96 -14.39
N HIS A 379 -9.37 3.02 -13.65
CA HIS A 379 -9.03 4.34 -14.20
C HIS A 379 -7.58 4.43 -14.72
N GLY A 380 -6.86 3.30 -14.76
CA GLY A 380 -5.49 3.22 -15.30
C GLY A 380 -4.41 3.68 -14.34
N TYR A 381 -4.76 3.92 -13.06
CA TYR A 381 -3.77 4.19 -12.02
C TYR A 381 -3.09 2.90 -11.54
N ARG A 382 -2.02 3.08 -10.77
CA ARG A 382 -1.25 2.03 -10.09
C ARG A 382 -1.26 2.29 -8.59
N VAL A 383 -1.24 1.21 -7.81
CA VAL A 383 -0.86 1.25 -6.40
C VAL A 383 0.56 0.73 -6.25
N SER A 384 1.41 1.52 -5.62
CA SER A 384 2.77 1.12 -5.27
C SER A 384 2.81 0.51 -3.87
N PHE A 385 3.54 -0.59 -3.69
CA PHE A 385 3.75 -1.17 -2.37
C PHE A 385 5.20 -0.99 -1.95
N LEU A 386 5.41 -0.26 -0.85
CA LEU A 386 6.72 -0.08 -0.24
C LEU A 386 6.86 -1.06 0.93
N ASN A 387 7.68 -2.10 0.75
CA ASN A 387 7.92 -3.16 1.72
C ASN A 387 8.88 -2.71 2.84
N GLU A 388 8.46 -1.68 3.58
CA GLU A 388 9.17 -1.13 4.72
C GLU A 388 8.18 -0.96 5.88
N GLN A 389 8.56 -1.40 7.08
CA GLN A 389 7.72 -1.30 8.26
C GLN A 389 7.76 0.14 8.79
N LEU A 390 6.82 0.96 8.32
CA LEU A 390 6.78 2.39 8.65
C LEU A 390 5.68 2.75 9.64
N ALA A 391 4.88 1.79 10.08
CA ALA A 391 3.89 1.96 11.12
C ALA A 391 3.71 0.66 11.89
N VAL A 392 3.40 0.79 13.18
CA VAL A 392 3.18 -0.34 14.08
C VAL A 392 1.87 -0.14 14.80
N GLY A 393 0.95 -1.10 14.66
CA GLY A 393 -0.38 -1.06 15.26
C GLY A 393 -0.58 -2.09 16.37
N LEU A 394 -1.82 -2.18 16.83
CA LEU A 394 -2.27 -3.17 17.80
C LEU A 394 -3.11 -4.26 17.12
N SER A 395 -2.77 -5.51 17.34
CA SER A 395 -3.52 -6.68 16.82
C SER A 395 -4.64 -7.10 17.77
N PRO A 396 -5.67 -7.80 17.27
CA PRO A 396 -6.72 -8.36 18.11
C PRO A 396 -6.16 -9.29 19.19
N THR A 397 -6.52 -9.05 20.45
CA THR A 397 -6.04 -9.85 21.59
C THR A 397 -6.93 -11.04 21.92
N SER A 398 -8.18 -11.07 21.41
CA SER A 398 -9.17 -12.13 21.66
C SER A 398 -9.59 -12.87 20.39
N LEU A 399 -10.07 -14.11 20.55
CA LEU A 399 -10.63 -14.90 19.45
C LEU A 399 -11.81 -14.20 18.77
N ILE A 400 -12.71 -13.60 19.55
CA ILE A 400 -13.92 -12.95 19.02
C ILE A 400 -13.53 -11.73 18.19
N SER A 401 -12.59 -10.91 18.69
CA SER A 401 -12.07 -9.75 17.97
C SER A 401 -11.38 -10.16 16.67
N PHE A 402 -10.56 -11.21 16.72
CA PHE A 402 -9.90 -11.78 15.53
C PHE A 402 -10.92 -12.31 14.51
N TYR A 403 -11.86 -13.16 14.94
CA TYR A 403 -12.89 -13.71 14.08
C TYR A 403 -13.75 -12.62 13.42
N THR A 404 -14.17 -11.62 14.19
CA THR A 404 -14.98 -10.49 13.67
C THR A 404 -14.22 -9.68 12.63
N GLN A 405 -12.91 -9.52 12.79
CA GLN A 405 -12.06 -8.88 11.79
C GLN A 405 -11.98 -9.73 10.51
N GLN A 406 -11.63 -11.01 10.63
CA GLN A 406 -11.53 -11.92 9.50
C GLN A 406 -12.86 -12.08 8.75
N TYR A 407 -13.98 -12.15 9.47
CA TYR A 407 -15.32 -12.26 8.90
C TYR A 407 -15.68 -11.06 8.03
N ARG A 408 -15.38 -9.83 8.49
CA ARG A 408 -15.60 -8.61 7.71
C ARG A 408 -14.79 -8.62 6.41
N TRP A 409 -13.53 -9.05 6.46
CA TRP A 409 -12.68 -9.17 5.28
C TRP A 409 -13.19 -10.23 4.30
N ALA A 410 -13.61 -11.40 4.80
CA ALA A 410 -14.17 -12.45 3.97
C ALA A 410 -15.47 -12.00 3.27
N ARG A 411 -16.37 -11.34 4.01
CA ARG A 411 -17.62 -10.80 3.47
C ARG A 411 -17.36 -9.73 2.40
N GLY A 412 -16.40 -8.84 2.64
CA GLY A 412 -15.98 -7.84 1.66
C GLY A 412 -15.40 -8.46 0.37
N GLY A 413 -14.54 -9.47 0.53
CA GLY A 413 -13.96 -10.22 -0.59
C GLY A 413 -15.02 -10.92 -1.44
N LEU A 414 -16.00 -11.56 -0.81
CA LEU A 414 -17.10 -12.21 -1.52
C LEU A 414 -18.00 -11.19 -2.22
N LEU A 415 -18.30 -10.07 -1.56
CA LEU A 415 -19.11 -9.00 -2.16
C LEU A 415 -18.45 -8.42 -3.42
N MET A 416 -17.13 -8.24 -3.39
CA MET A 416 -16.33 -7.79 -4.53
C MET A 416 -16.45 -8.76 -5.71
N LEU A 417 -16.26 -10.07 -5.48
CA LEU A 417 -16.38 -11.11 -6.51
C LEU A 417 -17.75 -11.08 -7.20
N LEU A 418 -18.82 -10.75 -6.47
CA LEU A 418 -20.18 -10.73 -7.00
C LEU A 418 -20.57 -9.39 -7.64
N LYS A 419 -20.02 -8.27 -7.17
CA LYS A 419 -20.40 -6.91 -7.62
C LYS A 419 -19.47 -6.28 -8.66
N HIS A 420 -18.23 -6.74 -8.78
CA HIS A 420 -17.22 -6.15 -9.67
C HIS A 420 -16.76 -7.12 -10.76
N ASN A 421 -17.67 -7.99 -11.21
CA ASN A 421 -17.39 -9.03 -12.20
C ASN A 421 -18.39 -8.96 -13.39
N THR A 422 -18.89 -7.76 -13.70
CA THR A 422 -19.79 -7.47 -14.82
C THR A 422 -19.24 -6.35 -15.70
#